data_AF-A0A1Q9NDV4-F1
#
_entry.id   AF-A0A1Q9NDV4-F1
#
_cell.length_a   1.000
_cell.length_b   1.000
_cell.length_c   1.000
_cell.angle_alpha   90.00
_cell.angle_beta   90.00
_cell.angle_gamma   90.00
#
_symmetry.space_group_name_H-M   'P 1'
#
loop_
_entity.id
_entity.type
_entity.pdbx_description
1 polymer ?
#
loop_
_entity_poly.entity_id
_entity_poly.type
_entity_poly.pdbx_seq_one_letter_code
_entity_poly.pdbx_strand_id
1 'polypeptide(L)'
;MATEGRCTWLGATEDDEPYCRLRGQKLPKAEVAAKCNKPELATICIDAYSSLARGQDGLDSNSTDAFPWLIESASQFENLGEIDNAIQAYIKAINFANKNDLVEKAYDLFRSARSVYEEGVADKDPALNNDEIKQELLTAGEALIDKIEKIAKHGPTTEMQAELKAAVLGGVTLKKANPREESKDLIISHGRSLYTKKAEEYKDGAASYIKSGMIKNAVTLACMGALADLMLGKPKEGMAYLTKITAESGESQTFQEHPCFEWTKVVFKALINRDQTLMITANKLFLEIPWSFKDDREFARRVLESVERRISA
;
A
#
# COMPACT_ATOMS: atom_id res chain seq x y z
N MET A 1 30.03 24.42 18.99
CA MET A 1 30.60 23.24 18.30
C MET A 1 29.43 22.38 17.88
N ALA A 2 29.15 22.33 16.57
CA ALA A 2 28.04 21.57 16.01
C ALA A 2 28.32 20.08 16.21
N THR A 3 27.31 19.34 16.66
CA THR A 3 27.30 17.87 16.68
C THR A 3 27.23 17.35 15.26
N GLU A 4 28.37 17.36 14.56
CA GLU A 4 28.53 16.73 13.24
C GLU A 4 28.53 15.20 13.41
N GLY A 5 27.66 14.52 12.64
CA GLY A 5 27.89 13.13 12.24
C GLY A 5 27.20 12.01 13.03
N ARG A 6 26.37 12.27 14.05
CA ARG A 6 25.60 11.18 14.69
C ARG A 6 24.23 11.03 14.03
N CYS A 7 24.03 9.90 13.37
CA CYS A 7 22.72 9.45 12.89
C CYS A 7 21.71 9.49 14.04
N THR A 8 20.72 10.39 13.96
CA THR A 8 19.69 10.59 15.00
C THR A 8 18.84 9.34 15.28
N TRP A 9 18.94 8.36 14.38
CA TRP A 9 18.17 7.12 14.36
C TRP A 9 18.93 5.92 14.95
N LEU A 10 20.20 6.11 15.33
CA LEU A 10 21.04 5.06 15.94
C LEU A 10 20.73 4.90 17.44
N GLY A 11 20.23 3.73 17.83
CA GLY A 11 20.17 3.29 19.22
C GLY A 11 21.30 2.32 19.51
N ALA A 12 21.74 2.27 20.76
CA ALA A 12 22.61 1.21 21.26
C ALA A 12 21.78 0.40 22.26
N THR A 13 21.73 -0.92 22.10
CA THR A 13 21.15 -1.83 23.11
C THR A 13 22.06 -1.89 24.35
N GLU A 14 21.63 -2.59 25.41
CA GLU A 14 22.47 -2.83 26.61
C GLU A 14 23.81 -3.53 26.26
N ASP A 15 23.86 -4.25 25.14
CA ASP A 15 25.04 -4.93 24.60
C ASP A 15 25.88 -4.06 23.63
N ASP A 16 25.57 -2.76 23.49
CA ASP A 16 26.24 -1.82 22.57
C ASP A 16 26.11 -2.19 21.07
N GLU A 17 25.13 -3.05 20.73
CA GLU A 17 24.79 -3.36 19.34
C GLU A 17 23.94 -2.22 18.73
N PRO A 18 24.32 -1.72 17.53
CA PRO A 18 23.54 -0.69 16.86
C PRO A 18 22.20 -1.26 16.37
N TYR A 19 21.12 -0.59 16.73
CA TYR A 19 19.77 -0.91 16.24
C TYR A 19 19.04 0.36 15.80
N CYS A 20 18.08 0.22 14.88
CA CYS A 20 17.30 1.37 14.42
C CYS A 20 16.23 1.74 15.48
N ARG A 21 16.36 2.92 16.09
CA ARG A 21 15.46 3.39 17.18
C ARG A 21 13.99 3.43 16.77
N LEU A 22 13.71 3.67 15.48
CA LEU A 22 12.34 3.76 15.01
C LEU A 22 11.62 2.41 14.95
N ARG A 23 12.34 1.26 14.88
CA ARG A 23 11.70 -0.01 14.50
C ARG A 23 12.22 -1.29 15.15
N GLY A 24 13.12 -1.23 16.14
CA GLY A 24 13.50 -2.42 16.93
C GLY A 24 14.17 -3.55 16.14
N GLN A 25 14.55 -3.31 14.88
CA GLN A 25 15.33 -4.26 14.07
C GLN A 25 16.83 -4.04 14.31
N LYS A 26 17.54 -5.17 14.44
CA LYS A 26 19.00 -5.23 14.53
C LYS A 26 19.57 -5.28 13.10
N LEU A 27 20.31 -4.24 12.73
CA LEU A 27 21.02 -4.18 11.44
C LEU A 27 22.53 -4.26 11.68
N PRO A 28 23.31 -4.80 10.74
CA PRO A 28 24.77 -4.84 10.87
C PRO A 28 25.38 -3.43 11.03
N LYS A 29 26.33 -3.29 11.97
CA LYS A 29 27.00 -2.01 12.27
C LYS A 29 27.61 -1.32 11.05
N ALA A 30 28.20 -2.09 10.14
CA ALA A 30 28.83 -1.58 8.92
C ALA A 30 27.81 -0.98 7.95
N GLU A 31 26.66 -1.64 7.78
CA GLU A 31 25.58 -1.22 6.91
C GLU A 31 24.95 0.09 7.42
N VAL A 32 24.65 0.15 8.72
CA VAL A 32 24.10 1.33 9.36
C VAL A 32 25.07 2.51 9.29
N ALA A 33 26.37 2.29 9.54
CA ALA A 33 27.38 3.34 9.45
C ALA A 33 27.53 3.90 8.04
N ALA A 34 27.46 3.07 7.00
CA ALA A 34 27.52 3.51 5.61
C ALA A 34 26.30 4.35 5.21
N LYS A 35 25.10 3.89 5.58
CA LYS A 35 23.83 4.54 5.20
C LYS A 35 23.56 5.83 5.99
N CYS A 36 23.95 5.86 7.27
CA CYS A 36 23.81 7.03 8.15
C CYS A 36 24.72 8.22 7.80
N ASN A 37 25.78 8.02 7.00
CA ASN A 37 26.66 9.10 6.54
C ASN A 37 26.09 9.89 5.36
N LYS A 38 24.97 9.44 4.76
CA LYS A 38 24.26 10.11 3.66
C LYS A 38 22.79 10.31 4.06
N PRO A 39 22.38 11.50 4.55
CA PRO A 39 21.05 11.74 5.12
C PRO A 39 19.87 11.37 4.21
N GLU A 40 20.04 11.53 2.89
CA GLU A 40 19.02 11.20 1.88
C GLU A 40 18.82 9.68 1.76
N LEU A 41 19.90 8.90 1.72
CA LEU A 41 19.85 7.44 1.70
C LEU A 41 19.37 6.86 3.03
N ALA A 42 19.71 7.49 4.15
CA ALA A 42 19.23 7.08 5.47
C ALA A 42 17.69 7.13 5.55
N THR A 43 17.06 8.12 4.94
CA THR A 43 15.59 8.27 4.94
C THR A 43 14.93 7.18 4.09
N ILE A 44 15.43 6.95 2.88
CA ILE A 44 14.90 5.91 1.99
C ILE A 44 15.13 4.51 2.59
N CYS A 45 16.27 4.28 3.23
CA CYS A 45 16.56 3.05 3.97
C CYS A 45 15.57 2.83 5.12
N ILE A 46 15.27 3.86 5.91
CA ILE A 46 14.28 3.77 6.98
C ILE A 46 12.90 3.43 6.41
N ASP A 47 12.49 4.10 5.33
CA ASP A 47 11.22 3.85 4.66
C ASP A 47 11.19 2.40 4.12
N ALA A 48 12.29 1.89 3.54
CA ALA A 48 12.40 0.52 3.02
C ALA A 48 12.16 -0.54 4.11
N TYR A 49 12.95 -0.52 5.19
CA TYR A 49 12.77 -1.46 6.30
C TYR A 49 11.45 -1.25 7.04
N SER A 50 10.94 -0.02 7.01
CA SER A 50 9.62 0.31 7.53
C SER A 50 8.51 -0.43 6.80
N SER A 51 8.54 -0.36 5.48
CA SER A 51 7.60 -1.02 4.61
C SER A 51 7.77 -2.54 4.75
N LEU A 52 9.01 -3.05 4.80
CA LEU A 52 9.29 -4.47 5.00
C LEU A 52 8.69 -5.02 6.31
N ALA A 53 8.89 -4.31 7.42
CA ALA A 53 8.36 -4.72 8.72
C ALA A 53 6.83 -4.78 8.73
N ARG A 54 6.15 -3.77 8.16
CA ARG A 54 4.68 -3.77 8.02
C ARG A 54 4.19 -4.86 7.08
N GLY A 55 4.98 -5.15 6.04
CA GLY A 55 4.77 -6.29 5.16
C GLY A 55 4.80 -7.60 5.95
N GLN A 56 5.83 -7.79 6.78
CA GLN A 56 5.98 -8.97 7.64
C GLN A 56 4.83 -9.11 8.65
N ASP A 57 4.40 -8.03 9.30
CA ASP A 57 3.23 -8.07 10.19
C ASP A 57 1.96 -8.50 9.43
N GLY A 58 1.81 -8.05 8.19
CA GLY A 58 0.76 -8.49 7.28
C GLY A 58 0.86 -9.99 6.96
N LEU A 59 2.06 -10.50 6.68
CA LEU A 59 2.30 -11.93 6.42
C LEU A 59 1.97 -12.79 7.66
N ASP A 60 2.41 -12.36 8.83
CA ASP A 60 2.24 -13.09 10.10
C ASP A 60 0.77 -13.11 10.58
N SER A 61 0.01 -12.08 10.16
CA SER A 61 -1.45 -12.02 10.34
C SER A 61 -2.23 -12.71 9.21
N ASN A 62 -1.56 -13.32 8.24
CA ASN A 62 -2.16 -13.93 7.04
C ASN A 62 -3.07 -12.94 6.27
N SER A 63 -2.63 -11.70 6.11
CA SER A 63 -3.35 -10.60 5.46
C SER A 63 -2.74 -10.18 4.12
N THR A 64 -3.60 -9.95 3.12
CA THR A 64 -3.19 -9.37 1.83
C THR A 64 -2.73 -7.92 1.91
N ASP A 65 -2.90 -7.26 3.08
CA ASP A 65 -2.31 -5.94 3.36
C ASP A 65 -0.78 -5.99 3.33
N ALA A 66 -0.18 -7.18 3.40
CA ALA A 66 1.25 -7.35 3.19
C ALA A 66 1.71 -6.87 1.81
N PHE A 67 0.89 -7.02 0.75
CA PHE A 67 1.36 -6.78 -0.62
C PHE A 67 1.77 -5.34 -0.90
N PRO A 68 0.96 -4.31 -0.59
CA PRO A 68 1.38 -2.93 -0.82
C PRO A 68 2.67 -2.57 -0.07
N TRP A 69 2.84 -3.05 1.17
CA TRP A 69 4.03 -2.79 1.97
C TRP A 69 5.27 -3.51 1.44
N LEU A 70 5.14 -4.74 0.95
CA LEU A 70 6.26 -5.47 0.34
C LEU A 70 6.67 -4.86 -1.01
N ILE A 71 5.71 -4.41 -1.82
CA ILE A 71 5.99 -3.69 -3.08
C ILE A 71 6.67 -2.35 -2.79
N GLU A 72 6.16 -1.59 -1.80
CA GLU A 72 6.75 -0.31 -1.41
C GLU A 72 8.18 -0.48 -0.86
N SER A 73 8.39 -1.52 -0.05
CA SER A 73 9.72 -1.91 0.43
C SER A 73 10.67 -2.24 -0.72
N ALA A 74 10.22 -3.02 -1.70
CA ALA A 74 11.04 -3.43 -2.83
C ALA A 74 11.47 -2.21 -3.66
N SER A 75 10.53 -1.33 -4.00
CA SER A 75 10.82 -0.09 -4.73
C SER A 75 11.80 0.82 -3.97
N GLN A 76 11.70 0.87 -2.64
CA GLN A 76 12.63 1.66 -1.82
C GLN A 76 14.03 1.05 -1.79
N PHE A 77 14.16 -0.29 -1.78
CA PHE A 77 15.44 -0.97 -1.92
C PHE A 77 16.05 -0.81 -3.32
N GLU A 78 15.25 -0.86 -4.38
CA GLU A 78 15.70 -0.57 -5.76
C GLU A 78 16.31 0.84 -5.84
N ASN A 79 15.64 1.84 -5.27
CA ASN A 79 16.14 3.22 -5.22
C ASN A 79 17.44 3.39 -4.42
N LEU A 80 17.76 2.46 -3.52
CA LEU A 80 19.01 2.43 -2.75
C LEU A 80 20.13 1.68 -3.47
N GLY A 81 19.84 1.00 -4.58
CA GLY A 81 20.75 0.06 -5.22
C GLY A 81 20.92 -1.24 -4.41
N GLU A 82 19.94 -1.59 -3.57
CA GLU A 82 19.91 -2.83 -2.79
C GLU A 82 19.03 -3.86 -3.52
N ILE A 83 19.49 -4.26 -4.70
CA ILE A 83 18.74 -5.09 -5.63
C ILE A 83 18.40 -6.47 -5.03
N ASP A 84 19.28 -7.01 -4.20
CA ASP A 84 19.05 -8.24 -3.44
C ASP A 84 17.87 -8.12 -2.48
N ASN A 85 17.83 -7.06 -1.67
CA ASN A 85 16.76 -6.81 -0.72
C ASN A 85 15.43 -6.54 -1.42
N ALA A 86 15.45 -5.88 -2.58
CA ALA A 86 14.27 -5.67 -3.40
C ALA A 86 13.69 -7.00 -3.90
N ILE A 87 14.52 -7.88 -4.45
CA ILE A 87 14.10 -9.19 -4.96
C ILE A 87 13.58 -10.05 -3.81
N GLN A 88 14.25 -10.06 -2.65
CA GLN A 88 13.78 -10.80 -1.48
C GLN A 88 12.40 -10.34 -0.99
N ALA A 89 12.12 -9.02 -1.01
CA ALA A 89 10.80 -8.50 -0.67
C ALA A 89 9.71 -9.01 -1.63
N TYR A 90 9.99 -9.07 -2.93
CA TYR A 90 9.09 -9.69 -3.90
C TYR A 90 8.95 -11.20 -3.69
N ILE A 91 10.03 -11.94 -3.42
CA ILE A 91 9.99 -13.39 -3.16
C ILE A 91 9.08 -13.70 -1.96
N LYS A 92 9.17 -12.92 -0.88
CA LYS A 92 8.24 -13.03 0.26
C LYS A 92 6.79 -12.86 -0.18
N ALA A 93 6.51 -11.86 -1.02
CA ALA A 93 5.18 -11.59 -1.54
C ALA A 93 4.68 -12.73 -2.46
N ILE A 94 5.53 -13.26 -3.34
CA ILE A 94 5.22 -14.38 -4.24
C ILE A 94 4.90 -15.63 -3.42
N ASN A 95 5.74 -15.96 -2.43
CA ASN A 95 5.52 -17.12 -1.57
C ASN A 95 4.22 -17.02 -0.79
N PHE A 96 3.88 -15.82 -0.31
CA PHE A 96 2.61 -15.58 0.36
C PHE A 96 1.39 -15.70 -0.57
N ALA A 97 1.49 -15.14 -1.77
CA ALA A 97 0.45 -15.26 -2.80
C ALA A 97 0.26 -16.71 -3.23
N ASN A 98 1.37 -17.43 -3.46
CA ASN A 98 1.37 -18.86 -3.75
C ASN A 98 0.72 -19.63 -2.61
N LYS A 99 1.13 -19.44 -1.36
CA LYS A 99 0.53 -20.12 -0.19
C LYS A 99 -0.99 -19.96 -0.11
N ASN A 100 -1.50 -18.81 -0.54
CA ASN A 100 -2.91 -18.43 -0.43
C ASN A 100 -3.70 -18.54 -1.75
N ASP A 101 -3.20 -19.29 -2.74
CA ASP A 101 -3.86 -19.53 -4.03
C ASP A 101 -4.15 -18.27 -4.86
N LEU A 102 -3.41 -17.18 -4.62
CA LEU A 102 -3.51 -15.92 -5.35
C LEU A 102 -2.58 -15.92 -6.58
N VAL A 103 -2.82 -16.85 -7.51
CA VAL A 103 -1.92 -17.18 -8.64
C VAL A 103 -1.65 -15.97 -9.56
N GLU A 104 -2.68 -15.21 -9.93
CA GLU A 104 -2.51 -14.01 -10.75
C GLU A 104 -1.62 -12.97 -10.05
N LYS A 105 -1.82 -12.79 -8.74
CA LYS A 105 -1.02 -11.85 -7.96
C LYS A 105 0.43 -12.31 -7.80
N ALA A 106 0.64 -13.61 -7.61
CA ALA A 106 1.96 -14.21 -7.57
C ALA A 106 2.70 -14.03 -8.90
N TYR A 107 2.02 -14.17 -10.04
CA TYR A 107 2.57 -13.93 -11.36
C TYR A 107 3.00 -12.47 -11.59
N ASP A 108 2.15 -11.50 -11.22
CA ASP A 108 2.48 -10.06 -11.33
C ASP A 108 3.72 -9.69 -10.52
N LEU A 109 3.82 -10.22 -9.30
CA LEU A 109 4.95 -10.00 -8.40
C LEU A 109 6.21 -10.69 -8.94
N PHE A 110 6.09 -11.90 -9.48
CA PHE A 110 7.20 -12.62 -10.13
C PHE A 110 7.73 -11.85 -11.33
N ARG A 111 6.86 -11.30 -12.18
CA ARG A 111 7.28 -10.47 -13.32
C ARG A 111 8.06 -9.24 -12.86
N SER A 112 7.63 -8.61 -11.77
CA SER A 112 8.29 -7.44 -11.19
C SER A 112 9.68 -7.81 -10.63
N ALA A 113 9.76 -8.89 -9.84
CA ALA A 113 11.03 -9.41 -9.31
C ALA A 113 12.03 -9.78 -10.42
N ARG A 114 11.53 -10.39 -11.51
CA ARG A 114 12.34 -10.73 -12.67
C ARG A 114 12.88 -9.50 -13.37
N SER A 115 12.08 -8.44 -13.56
CA SER A 115 12.55 -7.19 -14.16
C SER A 115 13.71 -6.61 -13.37
N VAL A 116 13.55 -6.51 -12.05
CA VAL A 116 14.57 -6.00 -11.13
C VAL A 116 15.86 -6.84 -11.17
N TYR A 117 15.73 -8.17 -11.24
CA TYR A 117 16.88 -9.06 -11.40
C TYR A 117 17.58 -8.87 -12.75
N GLU A 118 16.84 -8.80 -13.86
CA GLU A 118 17.39 -8.62 -15.20
C GLU A 118 18.11 -7.27 -15.35
N GLU A 119 17.53 -6.21 -14.79
CA GLU A 119 18.12 -4.87 -14.73
C GLU A 119 19.40 -4.87 -13.88
N GLY A 120 19.37 -5.45 -12.68
CA GLY A 120 20.56 -5.55 -11.83
C GLY A 120 21.70 -6.36 -12.46
N VAL A 121 21.40 -7.43 -13.21
CA VAL A 121 22.41 -8.18 -13.97
C VAL A 121 23.00 -7.33 -15.10
N ALA A 122 22.16 -6.57 -15.81
CA ALA A 122 22.62 -5.66 -16.87
C ALA A 122 23.56 -4.57 -16.32
N ASP A 123 23.24 -4.05 -15.13
CA ASP A 123 24.02 -3.04 -14.42
C ASP A 123 25.24 -3.59 -13.68
N LYS A 124 25.44 -4.92 -13.71
CA LYS A 124 26.53 -5.64 -13.03
C LYS A 124 26.54 -5.40 -11.51
N ASP A 125 25.35 -5.43 -10.92
CA ASP A 125 25.20 -5.28 -9.47
C ASP A 125 25.99 -6.37 -8.72
N PRO A 126 26.92 -6.01 -7.82
CA PRO A 126 27.72 -6.97 -7.08
C PRO A 126 26.91 -7.95 -6.21
N ALA A 127 25.72 -7.56 -5.76
CA ALA A 127 24.84 -8.37 -4.93
C ALA A 127 24.27 -9.59 -5.70
N LEU A 128 24.21 -9.50 -7.03
CA LEU A 128 23.73 -10.57 -7.91
C LEU A 128 24.83 -11.50 -8.42
N ASN A 129 26.07 -11.31 -7.99
CA ASN A 129 27.18 -12.23 -8.33
C ASN A 129 27.04 -13.59 -7.65
N ASN A 130 26.26 -13.69 -6.58
CA ASN A 130 25.90 -14.95 -5.94
C ASN A 130 24.62 -15.50 -6.59
N ASP A 131 24.68 -16.74 -7.09
CA ASP A 131 23.55 -17.42 -7.73
C ASP A 131 22.38 -17.69 -6.76
N GLU A 132 22.54 -17.49 -5.46
CA GLU A 132 21.50 -17.74 -4.44
C GLU A 132 20.17 -17.02 -4.73
N ILE A 133 20.20 -15.72 -5.00
CA ILE A 133 18.99 -14.92 -5.29
C ILE A 133 18.28 -15.42 -6.56
N LYS A 134 19.08 -15.83 -7.56
CA LYS A 134 18.56 -16.42 -8.80
C LYS A 134 17.87 -17.75 -8.52
N GLN A 135 18.47 -18.61 -7.69
CA GLN A 135 17.88 -19.90 -7.31
C GLN A 135 16.57 -19.73 -6.52
N GLU A 136 16.53 -18.79 -5.58
CA GLU A 136 15.30 -18.48 -4.83
C GLU A 136 14.19 -17.96 -5.75
N LEU A 137 14.52 -17.06 -6.68
CA LEU A 137 13.56 -16.55 -7.65
C LEU A 137 13.05 -17.66 -8.58
N LEU A 138 13.94 -18.53 -9.09
CA LEU A 138 13.55 -19.69 -9.90
C LEU A 138 12.63 -20.63 -9.13
N THR A 139 12.95 -20.93 -7.86
CA THR A 139 12.14 -21.77 -6.99
C THR A 139 10.73 -21.19 -6.79
N ALA A 140 10.63 -19.87 -6.58
CA ALA A 140 9.34 -19.18 -6.46
C ALA A 140 8.52 -19.24 -7.77
N GLY A 141 9.19 -19.21 -8.93
CA GLY A 141 8.58 -19.36 -10.25
C GLY A 141 8.11 -20.79 -10.56
N GLU A 142 8.91 -21.80 -10.21
CA GLU A 142 8.55 -23.22 -10.36
C GLU A 142 7.30 -23.55 -9.52
N ALA A 143 7.23 -23.05 -8.28
CA ALA A 143 6.06 -23.22 -7.42
C ALA A 143 4.77 -22.63 -8.03
N LEU A 144 4.88 -21.54 -8.81
CA LEU A 144 3.77 -20.95 -9.55
C LEU A 144 3.30 -21.87 -10.68
N ILE A 145 4.24 -22.39 -11.48
CA ILE A 145 3.97 -23.30 -12.61
C ILE A 145 3.25 -24.55 -12.09
N ASP A 146 3.77 -25.17 -11.02
CA ASP A 146 3.18 -26.34 -10.39
C ASP A 146 1.73 -26.10 -9.93
N LYS A 147 1.43 -24.90 -9.41
CA LYS A 147 0.06 -24.52 -9.01
C LYS A 147 -0.86 -24.36 -10.22
N ILE A 148 -0.41 -23.68 -11.27
CA ILE A 148 -1.19 -23.51 -12.51
C ILE A 148 -1.48 -24.87 -13.14
N GLU A 149 -0.51 -25.78 -13.18
CA GLU A 149 -0.74 -27.13 -13.69
C GLU A 149 -1.76 -27.92 -12.86
N LYS A 150 -1.75 -27.78 -11.52
CA LYS A 150 -2.75 -28.41 -10.65
C LYS A 150 -4.15 -27.86 -10.90
N ILE A 151 -4.28 -26.54 -11.07
CA ILE A 151 -5.56 -25.90 -11.41
C ILE A 151 -6.04 -26.35 -12.80
N ALA A 152 -5.15 -26.42 -13.79
CA ALA A 152 -5.49 -26.90 -15.14
C ALA A 152 -5.90 -28.38 -15.18
N LYS A 153 -5.35 -29.22 -14.29
CA LYS A 153 -5.70 -30.65 -14.15
C LYS A 153 -7.03 -30.87 -13.41
N HIS A 154 -7.51 -29.92 -12.61
CA HIS A 154 -8.82 -29.93 -11.96
C HIS A 154 -9.81 -29.09 -12.78
N GLY A 155 -10.41 -29.69 -13.82
CA GLY A 155 -11.12 -28.97 -14.87
C GLY A 155 -12.24 -28.00 -14.42
N PRO A 156 -12.59 -26.99 -15.26
CA PRO A 156 -13.14 -25.70 -14.82
C PRO A 156 -14.68 -25.60 -14.78
N THR A 157 -15.43 -26.68 -15.00
CA THR A 157 -16.87 -26.54 -15.33
C THR A 157 -17.85 -26.68 -14.16
N THR A 158 -17.46 -27.33 -13.06
CA THR A 158 -18.39 -27.61 -11.94
C THR A 158 -18.33 -26.58 -10.81
N GLU A 159 -17.17 -25.97 -10.53
CA GLU A 159 -17.03 -24.96 -9.46
C GLU A 159 -17.40 -23.56 -9.95
N MET A 160 -17.03 -23.16 -11.17
CA MET A 160 -17.46 -21.88 -11.75
C MET A 160 -18.99 -21.77 -11.87
N GLN A 161 -19.70 -22.86 -12.22
CA GLN A 161 -21.17 -22.84 -12.24
C GLN A 161 -21.79 -22.75 -10.84
N ALA A 162 -21.11 -23.27 -9.82
CA ALA A 162 -21.57 -23.18 -8.43
C ALA A 162 -21.32 -21.79 -7.85
N GLU A 163 -20.16 -21.18 -8.13
CA GLU A 163 -19.82 -19.82 -7.71
C GLU A 163 -20.62 -18.75 -8.46
N LEU A 164 -20.84 -18.91 -9.77
CA LEU A 164 -21.69 -18.00 -10.54
C LEU A 164 -23.16 -18.11 -10.07
N LYS A 165 -23.65 -19.31 -9.74
CA LYS A 165 -24.98 -19.48 -9.10
C LYS A 165 -25.04 -18.82 -7.72
N ALA A 166 -23.99 -18.92 -6.92
CA ALA A 166 -23.91 -18.31 -5.59
C ALA A 166 -23.84 -16.78 -5.65
N ALA A 167 -23.12 -16.21 -6.62
CA ALA A 167 -22.99 -14.78 -6.83
C ALA A 167 -24.26 -14.15 -7.43
N VAL A 168 -24.98 -14.86 -8.30
CA VAL A 168 -26.19 -14.36 -8.97
C VAL A 168 -27.44 -14.44 -8.07
N LEU A 169 -27.51 -15.38 -7.12
CA LEU A 169 -28.72 -15.61 -6.31
C LEU A 169 -28.81 -14.84 -4.97
N GLY A 170 -27.83 -14.00 -4.64
CA GLY A 170 -28.00 -13.00 -3.59
C GLY A 170 -27.92 -13.52 -2.14
N GLY A 171 -26.82 -13.17 -1.47
CA GLY A 171 -26.81 -12.78 -0.06
C GLY A 171 -27.40 -13.74 0.97
N VAL A 172 -26.82 -14.94 1.16
CA VAL A 172 -26.77 -15.62 2.46
C VAL A 172 -25.50 -16.49 2.49
N THR A 173 -24.62 -16.23 3.45
CA THR A 173 -23.50 -17.13 3.80
C THR A 173 -24.04 -18.52 4.15
N LEU A 174 -23.72 -19.51 3.32
CA LEU A 174 -23.84 -20.92 3.71
C LEU A 174 -22.43 -21.48 3.95
N LYS A 175 -22.09 -21.55 5.25
CA LYS A 175 -21.02 -22.37 5.80
C LYS A 175 -21.14 -23.79 5.24
N LYS A 176 -20.09 -24.27 4.58
CA LYS A 176 -19.80 -25.70 4.46
C LYS A 176 -18.74 -26.03 5.51
N ALA A 177 -19.15 -26.75 6.55
CA ALA A 177 -18.27 -27.23 7.60
C ALA A 177 -17.70 -28.61 7.23
N ASN A 178 -16.36 -28.75 7.30
CA ASN A 178 -15.59 -29.82 7.97
C ASN A 178 -14.20 -29.99 7.31
N PRO A 179 -13.19 -30.54 8.01
CA PRO A 179 -12.85 -30.42 9.43
C PRO A 179 -11.36 -30.07 9.66
N ARG A 180 -11.06 -29.33 10.73
CA ARG A 180 -9.75 -29.22 11.40
C ARG A 180 -8.52 -28.89 10.52
N GLU A 181 -8.26 -27.59 10.39
CA GLU A 181 -6.91 -27.05 10.55
C GLU A 181 -7.09 -25.64 11.12
N GLU A 182 -6.45 -25.33 12.26
CA GLU A 182 -6.37 -23.97 12.82
C GLU A 182 -5.45 -23.10 11.94
N SER A 183 -5.76 -23.00 10.65
CA SER A 183 -5.19 -21.98 9.78
C SER A 183 -5.99 -20.70 10.04
N LYS A 184 -5.29 -19.62 10.40
CA LYS A 184 -5.91 -18.29 10.44
C LYS A 184 -6.53 -18.04 9.07
N ASP A 185 -7.85 -17.90 9.00
CA ASP A 185 -8.57 -17.58 7.75
C ASP A 185 -7.82 -16.47 7.00
N LEU A 186 -7.55 -16.67 5.72
CA LEU A 186 -6.91 -15.65 4.87
C LEU A 186 -7.71 -14.35 4.98
N ILE A 187 -7.09 -13.32 5.55
CA ILE A 187 -7.67 -11.99 5.59
C ILE A 187 -7.42 -11.38 4.22
N ILE A 188 -8.34 -11.65 3.29
CA ILE A 188 -8.40 -10.94 2.02
C ILE A 188 -8.84 -9.52 2.34
N SER A 189 -7.86 -8.67 2.64
CA SER A 189 -8.03 -7.24 2.59
C SER A 189 -8.23 -6.86 1.11
N HIS A 190 -9.45 -7.01 0.62
CA HIS A 190 -9.86 -6.27 -0.57
C HIS A 190 -9.45 -4.81 -0.31
N GLY A 191 -8.94 -4.07 -1.30
CA GLY A 191 -8.63 -2.64 -1.13
C GLY A 191 -9.79 -1.86 -0.47
N ARG A 192 -11.01 -2.39 -0.59
CA ARG A 192 -12.20 -2.05 0.19
C ARG A 192 -11.97 -2.00 1.72
N SER A 193 -11.41 -3.02 2.37
CA SER A 193 -11.12 -3.01 3.82
C SER A 193 -10.13 -1.92 4.24
N LEU A 194 -9.07 -1.70 3.44
CA LEU A 194 -8.13 -0.59 3.63
C LEU A 194 -8.84 0.76 3.53
N TYR A 195 -9.65 0.95 2.47
CA TYR A 195 -10.44 2.17 2.32
C TYR A 195 -11.54 2.31 3.38
N THR A 196 -12.10 1.22 3.91
CA THR A 196 -13.06 1.27 5.03
C THR A 196 -12.36 1.77 6.28
N LYS A 197 -11.24 1.16 6.66
CA LYS A 197 -10.46 1.58 7.83
C LYS A 197 -9.96 3.02 7.67
N LYS A 198 -9.45 3.38 6.49
CA LYS A 198 -9.02 4.75 6.20
C LYS A 198 -10.19 5.74 6.21
N ALA A 199 -11.36 5.37 5.70
CA ALA A 199 -12.54 6.21 5.78
C ALA A 199 -12.90 6.51 7.25
N GLU A 200 -12.88 5.50 8.11
CA GLU A 200 -13.12 5.67 9.56
C GLU A 200 -12.04 6.55 10.20
N GLU A 201 -10.75 6.21 10.04
CA GLU A 201 -9.61 6.98 10.58
C GLU A 201 -9.67 8.46 10.17
N TYR A 202 -9.96 8.74 8.89
CA TYR A 202 -10.04 10.11 8.37
C TYR A 202 -11.27 10.87 8.88
N LYS A 203 -12.42 10.20 8.99
CA LYS A 203 -13.65 10.81 9.52
C LYS A 203 -13.53 11.13 11.01
N ASP A 204 -13.00 10.21 11.79
CA ASP A 204 -12.74 10.39 13.21
C ASP A 204 -11.67 11.46 13.45
N GLY A 205 -10.61 11.44 12.65
CA GLY A 205 -9.57 12.47 12.64
C GLY A 205 -10.14 13.86 12.34
N ALA A 206 -10.94 14.00 11.28
CA ALA A 206 -11.58 15.27 10.95
C ALA A 206 -12.44 15.80 12.10
N ALA A 207 -13.27 14.95 12.72
CA ALA A 207 -14.10 15.32 13.87
C ALA A 207 -13.26 15.77 15.08
N SER A 208 -12.15 15.10 15.37
CA SER A 208 -11.22 15.46 16.44
C SER A 208 -10.52 16.81 16.18
N TYR A 209 -10.09 17.05 14.94
CA TYR A 209 -9.41 18.28 14.55
C TYR A 209 -10.36 19.49 14.53
N ILE A 210 -11.64 19.29 14.19
CA ILE A 210 -12.68 20.32 14.33
C ILE A 210 -12.84 20.71 15.80
N LYS A 211 -12.98 19.72 16.69
CA LYS A 211 -13.14 19.96 18.14
C LYS A 211 -11.96 20.69 18.77
N SER A 212 -10.75 20.48 18.25
CA SER A 212 -9.52 21.13 18.73
C SER A 212 -9.21 22.47 18.04
N GLY A 213 -10.07 22.95 17.13
CA GLY A 213 -9.89 24.23 16.43
C GLY A 213 -8.85 24.22 15.31
N MET A 214 -8.31 23.05 14.94
CA MET A 214 -7.35 22.89 13.85
C MET A 214 -8.06 22.68 12.50
N ILE A 215 -8.86 23.67 12.10
CA ILE A 215 -9.84 23.55 11.01
C ILE A 215 -9.20 23.19 9.65
N LYS A 216 -8.06 23.80 9.28
CA LYS A 216 -7.40 23.52 7.98
C LYS A 216 -6.99 22.05 7.82
N ASN A 217 -6.46 21.44 8.87
CA ASN A 217 -6.13 20.02 8.88
C ASN A 217 -7.39 19.16 8.85
N ALA A 218 -8.44 19.56 9.56
CA ALA A 218 -9.72 18.87 9.50
C ALA A 218 -10.32 18.85 8.10
N VAL A 219 -10.19 19.93 7.32
CA VAL A 219 -10.65 19.96 5.92
C VAL A 219 -9.94 18.89 5.09
N THR A 220 -8.62 18.76 5.23
CA THR A 220 -7.84 17.75 4.50
C THR A 220 -8.28 16.33 4.88
N LEU A 221 -8.41 16.04 6.18
CA LEU A 221 -8.88 14.73 6.65
C LEU A 221 -10.31 14.43 6.21
N ALA A 222 -11.21 15.42 6.24
CA ALA A 222 -12.57 15.27 5.75
C ALA A 222 -12.61 14.95 4.24
N CYS A 223 -11.77 15.61 3.45
CA CYS A 223 -11.60 15.32 2.03
C CYS A 223 -11.09 13.89 1.79
N MET A 224 -10.08 13.45 2.55
CA MET A 224 -9.55 12.08 2.45
C MET A 224 -10.60 11.03 2.83
N GLY A 225 -11.40 11.27 3.87
CA GLY A 225 -12.48 10.38 4.28
C GLY A 225 -13.57 10.25 3.21
N ALA A 226 -13.90 11.33 2.52
CA ALA A 226 -14.84 11.31 1.40
C ALA A 226 -14.28 10.56 0.19
N LEU A 227 -13.00 10.76 -0.13
CA LEU A 227 -12.31 10.06 -1.21
C LEU A 227 -12.17 8.56 -0.91
N ALA A 228 -12.00 8.17 0.35
CA ALA A 228 -12.07 6.78 0.75
C ALA A 228 -13.45 6.18 0.42
N ASP A 229 -14.56 6.87 0.73
CA ASP A 229 -15.90 6.44 0.31
C ASP A 229 -16.05 6.35 -1.22
N LEU A 230 -15.47 7.29 -1.97
CA LEU A 230 -15.43 7.23 -3.44
C LEU A 230 -14.77 5.93 -3.93
N MET A 231 -13.64 5.57 -3.31
CA MET A 231 -12.88 4.36 -3.64
C MET A 231 -13.62 3.07 -3.27
N LEU A 232 -14.49 3.13 -2.24
CA LEU A 232 -15.41 2.06 -1.85
C LEU A 232 -16.62 1.89 -2.80
N GLY A 233 -16.73 2.72 -3.84
CA GLY A 233 -17.87 2.75 -4.75
C GLY A 233 -19.09 3.44 -4.15
N LYS A 234 -18.90 4.32 -3.16
CA LYS A 234 -19.95 5.02 -2.41
C LYS A 234 -19.88 6.54 -2.59
N PRO A 235 -19.90 7.08 -3.84
CA PRO A 235 -19.75 8.52 -4.08
C PRO A 235 -20.87 9.37 -3.42
N LYS A 236 -22.10 8.82 -3.32
CA LYS A 236 -23.20 9.50 -2.64
C LYS A 236 -22.95 9.67 -1.15
N GLU A 237 -22.41 8.64 -0.49
CA GLU A 237 -22.07 8.69 0.94
C GLU A 237 -20.93 9.68 1.20
N GLY A 238 -19.88 9.66 0.36
CA GLY A 238 -18.75 10.59 0.47
C GLY A 238 -19.16 12.06 0.32
N MET A 239 -20.01 12.39 -0.66
CA MET A 239 -20.50 13.77 -0.83
C MET A 239 -21.48 14.18 0.29
N ALA A 240 -22.34 13.26 0.73
CA ALA A 240 -23.23 13.51 1.86
C ALA A 240 -22.44 13.80 3.13
N TYR A 241 -21.36 13.04 3.36
CA TYR A 241 -20.44 13.27 4.47
C TYR A 241 -19.77 14.65 4.39
N LEU A 242 -19.19 15.04 3.24
CA LEU A 242 -18.60 16.38 3.08
C LEU A 242 -19.62 17.50 3.33
N THR A 243 -20.83 17.34 2.83
CA THR A 243 -21.91 18.32 3.03
C THR A 243 -22.27 18.43 4.51
N LYS A 244 -22.44 17.28 5.19
CA LYS A 244 -22.76 17.20 6.60
C LYS A 244 -21.69 17.83 7.47
N ILE A 245 -20.42 17.43 7.31
CA ILE A 245 -19.34 17.92 8.16
C ILE A 245 -19.06 19.41 7.95
N THR A 246 -19.20 19.90 6.71
CA THR A 246 -19.08 21.33 6.42
C THR A 246 -20.17 22.13 7.15
N ALA A 247 -21.42 21.64 7.13
CA ALA A 247 -22.55 22.28 7.81
C ALA A 247 -22.45 22.22 9.34
N GLU A 248 -22.05 21.07 9.90
CA GLU A 248 -21.96 20.85 11.34
C GLU A 248 -20.73 21.52 11.98
N SER A 249 -19.67 21.78 11.20
CA SER A 249 -18.44 22.39 11.72
C SER A 249 -18.57 23.85 12.13
N GLY A 250 -19.56 24.59 11.61
CA GLY A 250 -19.64 26.05 11.73
C GLY A 250 -18.61 26.82 10.89
N GLU A 251 -17.76 26.12 10.13
CA GLU A 251 -16.57 26.65 9.44
C GLU A 251 -16.68 26.56 7.92
N SER A 252 -17.91 26.68 7.39
CA SER A 252 -18.24 26.45 5.98
C SER A 252 -17.37 27.25 5.01
N GLN A 253 -17.04 28.50 5.36
CA GLN A 253 -16.18 29.35 4.53
C GLN A 253 -14.75 28.77 4.43
N THR A 254 -14.17 28.36 5.56
CA THR A 254 -12.83 27.74 5.61
C THR A 254 -12.76 26.46 4.78
N PHE A 255 -13.83 25.65 4.78
CA PHE A 255 -13.92 24.46 3.91
C PHE A 255 -13.96 24.85 2.42
N GLN A 256 -14.79 25.81 2.05
CA GLN A 256 -14.98 26.21 0.65
C GLN A 256 -13.72 26.87 0.04
N GLU A 257 -12.95 27.60 0.84
CA GLU A 257 -11.72 28.27 0.40
C GLU A 257 -10.50 27.32 0.35
N HIS A 258 -10.58 26.13 0.95
CA HIS A 258 -9.44 25.22 1.01
C HIS A 258 -9.22 24.47 -0.33
N PRO A 259 -8.00 24.48 -0.90
CA PRO A 259 -7.71 23.83 -2.19
C PRO A 259 -8.09 22.34 -2.24
N CYS A 260 -7.89 21.61 -1.13
CA CYS A 260 -8.24 20.18 -1.04
C CYS A 260 -9.75 19.93 -1.22
N PHE A 261 -10.59 20.86 -0.79
CA PHE A 261 -12.05 20.72 -0.89
C PHE A 261 -12.53 20.91 -2.33
N GLU A 262 -12.02 21.92 -3.03
CA GLU A 262 -12.30 22.11 -4.46
C GLU A 262 -11.78 20.93 -5.28
N TRP A 263 -10.52 20.53 -5.05
CA TRP A 263 -9.92 19.38 -5.70
C TRP A 263 -10.76 18.10 -5.53
N THR A 264 -11.22 17.82 -4.31
CA THR A 264 -12.06 16.65 -4.03
C THR A 264 -13.37 16.69 -4.84
N LYS A 265 -14.04 17.85 -4.91
CA LYS A 265 -15.25 17.99 -5.75
C LYS A 265 -14.95 17.73 -7.23
N VAL A 266 -13.82 18.20 -7.74
CA VAL A 266 -13.41 17.96 -9.13
C VAL A 266 -13.16 16.48 -9.38
N VAL A 267 -12.46 15.78 -8.48
CA VAL A 267 -12.23 14.32 -8.59
C VAL A 267 -13.55 13.53 -8.61
N PHE A 268 -14.50 13.88 -7.74
CA PHE A 268 -15.82 13.27 -7.74
C PHE A 268 -16.57 13.52 -9.06
N LYS A 269 -16.59 14.76 -9.53
CA LYS A 269 -17.22 15.11 -10.82
C LYS A 269 -16.58 14.39 -11.99
N ALA A 270 -15.25 14.31 -12.02
CA ALA A 270 -14.50 13.62 -13.06
C ALA A 270 -14.90 12.13 -13.13
N LEU A 271 -14.97 11.45 -11.98
CA LEU A 271 -15.36 10.03 -11.96
C LEU A 271 -16.82 9.82 -12.35
N ILE A 272 -17.75 10.65 -11.83
CA ILE A 272 -19.19 10.51 -12.10
C ILE A 272 -19.51 10.78 -13.57
N ASN A 273 -18.92 11.83 -14.14
CA ASN A 273 -19.17 12.22 -15.53
C ASN A 273 -18.27 11.51 -16.54
N ARG A 274 -17.27 10.75 -16.06
CA ARG A 274 -16.19 10.17 -16.87
C ARG A 274 -15.48 11.20 -17.76
N ASP A 275 -15.14 12.35 -17.17
CA ASP A 275 -14.58 13.49 -17.90
C ASP A 275 -13.05 13.59 -17.71
N GLN A 276 -12.31 13.36 -18.79
CA GLN A 276 -10.84 13.45 -18.81
C GLN A 276 -10.33 14.89 -18.65
N THR A 277 -11.07 15.89 -19.11
CA THR A 277 -10.68 17.30 -18.97
C THR A 277 -10.69 17.74 -17.50
N LEU A 278 -11.67 17.22 -16.75
CA LEU A 278 -11.73 17.42 -15.29
C LEU A 278 -10.57 16.71 -14.58
N MET A 279 -10.06 15.59 -15.10
CA MET A 279 -8.86 14.94 -14.56
C MET A 279 -7.59 15.76 -14.77
N ILE A 280 -7.44 16.44 -15.91
CA ILE A 280 -6.31 17.37 -16.12
C ILE A 280 -6.39 18.50 -15.09
N THR A 281 -7.59 19.00 -14.82
CA THR A 281 -7.82 20.04 -13.80
C THR A 281 -7.53 19.53 -12.39
N ALA A 282 -7.96 18.32 -12.05
CA ALA A 282 -7.67 17.67 -10.77
C ALA A 282 -6.16 17.49 -10.56
N ASN A 283 -5.43 17.08 -11.59
CA ASN A 283 -3.96 16.95 -11.54
C ASN A 283 -3.26 18.29 -11.26
N LYS A 284 -3.73 19.39 -11.85
CA LYS A 284 -3.19 20.74 -11.56
C LYS A 284 -3.47 21.16 -10.12
N LEU A 285 -4.73 21.07 -9.69
CA LEU A 285 -5.15 21.45 -8.34
C LEU A 285 -4.47 20.61 -7.25
N PHE A 286 -4.14 19.34 -7.53
CA PHE A 286 -3.42 18.48 -6.59
C PHE A 286 -2.07 19.08 -6.14
N LEU A 287 -1.38 19.78 -7.04
CA LEU A 287 -0.08 20.40 -6.77
C LEU A 287 -0.19 21.65 -5.89
N GLU A 288 -1.38 22.27 -5.82
CA GLU A 288 -1.63 23.49 -5.05
C GLU A 288 -2.06 23.20 -3.61
N ILE A 289 -2.30 21.93 -3.26
CA ILE A 289 -2.76 21.54 -1.93
C ILE A 289 -1.58 21.59 -0.92
N PRO A 290 -1.71 22.34 0.19
CA PRO A 290 -0.70 22.36 1.24
C PRO A 290 -0.83 21.11 2.12
N TRP A 291 -0.17 20.02 1.71
CA TRP A 291 -0.22 18.75 2.44
C TRP A 291 0.51 18.82 3.78
N SER A 292 -0.23 18.66 4.88
CA SER A 292 0.33 18.61 6.24
C SER A 292 1.08 17.30 6.52
N PHE A 293 0.69 16.21 5.86
CA PHE A 293 1.27 14.88 6.04
C PHE A 293 1.60 14.23 4.70
N LYS A 294 2.77 13.58 4.61
CA LYS A 294 3.21 12.82 3.42
C LYS A 294 2.23 11.69 3.08
N ASP A 295 1.72 11.01 4.10
CA ASP A 295 0.78 9.89 3.94
C ASP A 295 -0.54 10.33 3.29
N ASP A 296 -1.06 11.51 3.63
CA ASP A 296 -2.30 12.04 3.04
C ASP A 296 -2.12 12.41 1.57
N ARG A 297 -0.95 12.99 1.24
CA ARG A 297 -0.57 13.27 -0.14
C ARG A 297 -0.49 12.00 -0.98
N GLU A 298 0.14 10.96 -0.45
CA GLU A 298 0.27 9.67 -1.14
C GLU A 298 -1.08 8.96 -1.29
N PHE A 299 -1.93 9.00 -0.25
CA PHE A 299 -3.29 8.49 -0.34
C PHE A 299 -4.08 9.20 -1.44
N ALA A 300 -4.04 10.53 -1.47
CA ALA A 300 -4.70 11.35 -2.49
C ALA A 300 -4.17 11.06 -3.90
N ARG A 301 -2.84 10.89 -4.07
CA ARG A 301 -2.23 10.49 -5.35
C ARG A 301 -2.75 9.13 -5.82
N ARG A 302 -2.79 8.13 -4.93
CA ARG A 302 -3.31 6.78 -5.25
C ARG A 302 -4.79 6.82 -5.67
N VAL A 303 -5.59 7.66 -5.03
CA VAL A 303 -7.00 7.89 -5.42
C VAL A 303 -7.07 8.49 -6.82
N LEU A 304 -6.27 9.53 -7.09
CA LEU A 304 -6.25 10.22 -8.37
C LEU A 304 -5.89 9.27 -9.53
N GLU A 305 -4.82 8.48 -9.38
CA GLU A 305 -4.42 7.46 -10.36
C GLU A 305 -5.50 6.39 -10.56
N SER A 306 -6.15 5.96 -9.48
CA SER A 306 -7.22 4.97 -9.62
C SER A 306 -8.45 5.53 -10.32
N VAL A 307 -8.79 6.80 -10.11
CA VAL A 307 -9.89 7.46 -10.82
C VAL A 307 -9.55 7.63 -12.29
N GLU A 308 -8.33 8.05 -12.61
CA GLU A 308 -7.85 8.21 -13.98
C GLU A 308 -7.93 6.90 -14.78
N ARG A 309 -7.48 5.77 -14.18
CA ARG A 309 -7.60 4.44 -14.79
C ARG A 309 -9.04 4.03 -15.04
N ARG A 310 -9.98 4.36 -14.13
CA ARG A 310 -11.40 4.02 -14.27
C ARG A 310 -12.13 4.86 -15.33
N ILE A 311 -11.62 6.05 -15.64
CA ILE A 311 -12.16 6.92 -16.70
C ILE A 311 -11.59 6.53 -18.07
N SER A 312 -10.34 6.05 -18.10
CA SER A 312 -9.62 5.71 -19.33
C SER A 312 -9.82 4.26 -19.82
N ALA A 313 -10.43 3.41 -18.99
CA ALA A 313 -10.84 2.03 -19.32
C ALA A 313 -12.28 1.98 -19.86
#